data_AF-A0A7C9LAV0-F1
#
_entry.id   AF-A0A7C9LAV0-F1
#
_cell.length_a   1.000
_cell.length_b   1.000
_cell.length_c   1.000
_cell.angle_alpha   90.00
_cell.angle_beta   90.00
_cell.angle_gamma   90.00
#
_symmetry.space_group_name_H-M   'P 1'
#
loop_
_entity.id
_entity.type
_entity.pdbx_description
1 polymer ?
#
loop_
_entity_poly.entity_id
_entity_poly.type
_entity_poly.pdbx_seq_one_letter_code
_entity_poly.pdbx_strand_id
1 'polypeptide(L)'
;MAKYVGYKRPKDTKKTVKHLLSYLGHYKWAFLLIAILVFISAGAGIMGTFLIKPVVNNFIVPGNMKGLIIAVCGMGVMYACGALSTLGYNRLMVHTSQKVVSEIRMDLFKHTQKLPLKYFDNNTHGEIMSHFTNDVDTVQEAMNNSFAMVIQSFLTLFGTITMMLVLSVRLTIIVVVFLILMFIFIKYNGKRSKKYYHRQQKELGNINGFVQEMMAGQKVEKVFNHEQKNFEKFCEMNESFRKESTNALAYSGMLIPIIVSLSYFNYALSACVGGIFVIKGIMDLGSISAYLVYVRQSAMPLNQFTQQVNFILSALSGAERIFDMMDEAEELDEGKVTLCNVIKNADNTLTETSDKTGLFAWKLPAGELIELKGDVRFNDVVFGYVPEKRVLNKISLFAKPGQKIAFVGSTGAGKTTIVNLINRFYDIQSGTITYDGIDVKDIEKDDLRRSLAMVIQDTHLFTGTIADNIRYGKLDATYEEIREAAKIANADSFITRLPQGYDTMLTADGSNLSQGQRQLLAIARAAIAKPPVLILDEATSSIDTRTERLIENGMDAIMEGRTVFVIAHRLSTVRNSNAIMVLEKGEVIERGSHDELLEQKGRYYQLYTGQFELD
;
A
#
# COMPACT_ATOMS: atom_id res chain seq x y z
N MET A 1 2.00 19.44 18.99
CA MET A 1 1.58 20.10 17.74
C MET A 1 0.64 19.17 17.02
N ALA A 2 -0.60 19.57 16.77
CA ALA A 2 -1.50 18.78 15.95
C ALA A 2 -1.04 18.91 14.49
N LYS A 3 -0.45 17.84 13.94
CA LYS A 3 -0.36 17.66 12.48
C LYS A 3 -1.80 17.74 11.96
N TYR A 4 -2.18 18.83 11.31
CA TYR A 4 -3.40 18.80 10.52
C TYR A 4 -3.04 18.04 9.25
N VAL A 5 -3.18 16.71 9.32
CA VAL A 5 -2.99 15.88 8.14
C VAL A 5 -4.17 16.16 7.23
N GLY A 6 -3.88 16.59 6.00
CA GLY A 6 -4.87 16.92 4.98
C GLY A 6 -5.64 15.71 4.45
N TYR A 7 -6.06 14.78 5.32
CA TYR A 7 -6.91 13.68 4.91
C TYR A 7 -8.29 14.23 4.53
N LYS A 8 -8.73 13.90 3.30
CA LYS A 8 -10.14 14.05 2.93
C LYS A 8 -10.98 13.29 3.95
N ARG A 9 -12.08 13.90 4.38
CA ARG A 9 -13.05 13.18 5.20
C ARG A 9 -13.47 11.91 4.46
N PRO A 10 -13.61 10.79 5.17
CA PRO A 10 -14.04 9.55 4.54
C PRO A 10 -15.37 9.74 3.81
N LYS A 11 -15.47 9.19 2.60
CA LYS A 11 -16.66 9.30 1.74
C LYS A 11 -17.81 8.45 2.31
N ASP A 12 -17.53 7.25 2.79
CA ASP A 12 -18.49 6.32 3.36
C ASP A 12 -18.08 5.80 4.76
N THR A 13 -18.11 6.71 5.74
CA THR A 13 -17.81 6.41 7.15
C THR A 13 -18.53 5.18 7.71
N LYS A 14 -19.76 4.91 7.27
CA LYS A 14 -20.59 3.86 7.85
C LYS A 14 -20.10 2.48 7.43
N LYS A 15 -19.74 2.33 6.14
CA LYS A 15 -19.14 1.10 5.61
C LYS A 15 -17.80 0.81 6.28
N THR A 16 -16.90 1.80 6.31
CA THR A 16 -15.57 1.70 6.93
C THR A 16 -15.64 1.31 8.40
N VAL A 17 -16.52 1.95 9.18
CA VAL A 17 -16.71 1.61 10.61
C VAL A 17 -17.23 0.19 10.77
N LYS A 18 -18.14 -0.27 9.90
CA LYS A 18 -18.66 -1.65 9.96
C LYS A 18 -17.57 -2.68 9.72
N HIS A 19 -16.73 -2.48 8.69
CA HIS A 19 -15.60 -3.38 8.42
C HIS A 19 -14.58 -3.37 9.57
N LEU A 20 -14.21 -2.20 10.06
CA LEU A 20 -13.30 -2.07 11.19
C LEU A 20 -13.86 -2.77 12.44
N LEU A 21 -15.16 -2.60 12.74
CA LEU A 21 -15.82 -3.30 13.83
C LEU A 21 -15.86 -4.82 13.65
N SER A 22 -15.85 -5.33 12.42
CA SER A 22 -15.75 -6.78 12.15
C SER A 22 -14.41 -7.34 12.65
N TYR A 23 -13.29 -6.70 12.29
CA TYR A 23 -11.96 -7.07 12.77
C TYR A 23 -11.82 -6.91 14.29
N LEU A 24 -12.35 -5.82 14.85
CA LEU A 24 -12.38 -5.63 16.31
C LEU A 24 -13.26 -6.68 17.02
N GLY A 25 -14.30 -7.17 16.34
CA GLY A 25 -15.25 -8.15 16.85
C GLY A 25 -14.61 -9.49 17.20
N HIS A 26 -13.53 -9.88 16.49
CA HIS A 26 -12.74 -11.07 16.81
C HIS A 26 -12.12 -10.98 18.22
N TYR A 27 -11.83 -9.76 18.69
CA TYR A 27 -11.21 -9.48 19.97
C TYR A 27 -12.13 -8.76 20.97
N LYS A 28 -13.46 -8.90 20.82
CA LYS A 28 -14.47 -8.19 21.64
C LYS A 28 -14.26 -8.29 23.16
N TRP A 29 -13.80 -9.45 23.65
CA TRP A 29 -13.54 -9.66 25.07
C TRP A 29 -12.32 -8.88 25.59
N ALA A 30 -11.27 -8.75 24.77
CA ALA A 30 -10.11 -7.94 25.10
C ALA A 30 -10.50 -6.45 25.17
N PHE A 31 -11.28 -5.97 24.21
CA PHE A 31 -11.79 -4.59 24.21
C PHE A 31 -12.72 -4.30 25.40
N LEU A 32 -13.57 -5.25 25.78
CA LEU A 32 -14.43 -5.13 26.95
C LEU A 32 -13.59 -5.06 28.24
N LEU A 33 -12.56 -5.90 28.37
CA LEU A 33 -11.66 -5.87 29.52
C LEU A 33 -10.84 -4.57 29.58
N ILE A 34 -10.36 -4.07 28.43
CA ILE A 34 -9.72 -2.76 28.33
C ILE A 34 -10.67 -1.65 28.81
N ALA A 35 -11.93 -1.65 28.37
CA ALA A 35 -12.90 -0.65 28.79
C ALA A 35 -13.15 -0.67 30.31
N ILE A 36 -13.21 -1.86 30.92
CA ILE A 36 -13.33 -2.03 32.38
C ILE A 36 -12.09 -1.47 33.09
N LEU A 37 -10.88 -1.81 32.64
CA LEU A 37 -9.64 -1.32 33.23
C LEU A 37 -9.50 0.21 33.10
N VAL A 38 -9.90 0.78 31.97
CA VAL A 38 -9.97 2.25 31.78
C VAL A 38 -10.96 2.86 32.77
N PHE A 39 -12.11 2.22 33.00
CA PHE A 39 -13.09 2.68 33.98
C PHE A 39 -12.54 2.67 35.41
N ILE A 40 -11.84 1.59 35.80
CA ILE A 40 -11.19 1.48 37.11
C ILE A 40 -10.11 2.56 37.28
N SER A 41 -9.29 2.81 36.25
CA SER A 41 -8.23 3.82 36.29
C SER A 41 -8.80 5.25 36.39
N ALA A 42 -9.76 5.59 35.53
CA ALA A 42 -10.43 6.89 35.55
C ALA A 42 -11.16 7.11 36.89
N GLY A 43 -11.86 6.07 37.38
CA GLY A 43 -12.55 6.09 38.67
C GLY A 43 -11.59 6.29 39.84
N ALA A 44 -10.45 5.61 39.87
CA ALA A 44 -9.41 5.78 40.89
C ALA A 44 -8.85 7.21 40.90
N GLY A 45 -8.65 7.82 39.72
CA GLY A 45 -8.22 9.21 39.60
C GLY A 45 -9.26 10.20 40.16
N ILE A 46 -10.53 10.03 39.77
CA ILE A 46 -11.64 10.88 40.21
C ILE A 46 -11.86 10.72 41.72
N MET A 47 -11.96 9.49 42.22
CA MET A 47 -12.15 9.25 43.66
C MET A 47 -10.93 9.65 44.49
N GLY A 48 -9.72 9.53 43.95
CA GLY A 48 -8.50 10.04 44.57
C GLY A 48 -8.61 11.52 44.92
N THR A 49 -9.11 12.33 43.99
CA THR A 49 -9.36 13.74 44.24
C THR A 49 -10.45 13.97 45.28
N PHE A 50 -11.53 13.17 45.28
CA PHE A 50 -12.61 13.29 46.27
C PHE A 50 -12.15 12.96 47.69
N LEU A 51 -11.29 11.94 47.85
CA LEU A 51 -10.80 11.49 49.15
C LEU A 51 -10.01 12.57 49.91
N ILE A 52 -9.56 13.64 49.24
CA ILE A 52 -8.99 14.82 49.90
C ILE A 52 -10.00 15.41 50.91
N LYS A 53 -11.30 15.42 50.61
CA LYS A 53 -12.34 15.94 51.51
C LYS A 53 -12.40 15.19 52.85
N PRO A 54 -12.67 13.87 52.91
CA PRO A 54 -12.71 13.15 54.17
C PRO A 54 -11.35 13.13 54.88
N VAL A 55 -10.24 13.13 54.13
CA VAL A 55 -8.89 13.21 54.73
C VAL A 55 -8.70 14.49 55.54
N VAL A 56 -9.04 15.63 54.94
CA VAL A 56 -8.92 16.93 55.59
C VAL A 56 -9.89 17.06 56.75
N ASN A 57 -11.18 16.74 56.55
CA ASN A 57 -12.20 17.00 57.56
C ASN A 57 -12.14 16.05 58.77
N ASN A 58 -11.89 14.76 58.54
CA ASN A 58 -12.03 13.75 59.60
C ASN A 58 -10.70 13.42 60.30
N PHE A 59 -9.55 13.72 59.67
CA PHE A 59 -8.25 13.34 60.22
C PHE A 59 -7.31 14.53 60.46
N ILE A 60 -7.21 15.47 59.53
CA ILE A 60 -6.29 16.63 59.67
C ILE A 60 -6.86 17.67 60.64
N VAL A 61 -8.10 18.13 60.42
CA VAL A 61 -8.74 19.14 61.29
C VAL A 61 -8.90 18.66 62.74
N PRO A 62 -9.26 17.39 63.02
CA PRO A 62 -9.37 16.88 64.39
C PRO A 62 -8.03 16.41 65.01
N GLY A 63 -6.92 16.41 64.25
CA GLY A 63 -5.60 15.98 64.73
C GLY A 63 -5.43 14.46 64.92
N ASN A 64 -6.25 13.61 64.29
CA ASN A 64 -6.19 12.16 64.44
C ASN A 64 -5.12 11.52 63.54
N MET A 65 -3.90 11.40 64.05
CA MET A 65 -2.74 10.85 63.32
C MET A 65 -2.89 9.38 62.92
N LYS A 66 -3.53 8.54 63.75
CA LYS A 66 -3.72 7.11 63.42
C LYS A 66 -4.67 6.93 62.25
N GLY A 67 -5.78 7.67 62.25
CA GLY A 67 -6.75 7.64 61.16
C GLY A 67 -6.20 8.24 59.86
N LEU A 68 -5.35 9.27 59.95
CA LEU A 68 -4.66 9.86 58.79
C LEU A 68 -3.79 8.84 58.06
N ILE A 69 -2.97 8.07 58.78
CA ILE A 69 -2.10 7.04 58.19
C ILE A 69 -2.92 5.98 57.45
N ILE A 70 -4.02 5.50 58.05
CA ILE A 70 -4.91 4.51 57.42
C ILE A 70 -5.54 5.07 56.13
N ALA A 71 -6.02 6.32 56.17
CA ALA A 71 -6.61 6.95 54.99
C ALA A 71 -5.59 7.18 53.87
N VAL A 72 -4.37 7.61 54.19
CA VAL A 72 -3.27 7.77 53.22
C VAL A 72 -2.84 6.43 52.64
N CYS A 73 -2.72 5.37 53.45
CA CYS A 73 -2.46 4.01 52.95
C CYS A 73 -3.58 3.52 52.03
N GLY A 74 -4.85 3.77 52.38
CA GLY A 74 -5.99 3.44 51.53
C GLY A 74 -5.96 4.17 50.18
N MET A 75 -5.63 5.47 50.18
CA MET A 75 -5.38 6.23 48.94
C MET A 75 -4.23 5.65 48.13
N GLY A 76 -3.13 5.26 48.79
CA GLY A 76 -1.99 4.61 48.16
C GLY A 76 -2.37 3.32 47.45
N VAL A 77 -3.15 2.44 48.09
CA VAL A 77 -3.66 1.20 47.48
C VAL A 77 -4.57 1.51 46.29
N MET A 78 -5.47 2.48 46.40
CA MET A 78 -6.36 2.86 45.29
C MET A 78 -5.58 3.42 44.09
N TYR A 79 -4.59 4.29 44.32
CA TYR A 79 -3.73 4.79 43.24
C TYR A 79 -2.86 3.69 42.64
N ALA A 80 -2.38 2.74 43.45
CA ALA A 80 -1.68 1.56 42.96
C ALA A 80 -2.58 0.70 42.07
N CYS A 81 -3.83 0.45 42.47
CA CYS A 81 -4.82 -0.23 41.64
C CYS A 81 -5.09 0.51 40.32
N GLY A 82 -5.24 1.85 40.38
CA GLY A 82 -5.41 2.68 39.18
C GLY A 82 -4.18 2.63 38.24
N ALA A 83 -2.98 2.68 38.80
CA ALA A 83 -1.73 2.59 38.04
C ALA A 83 -1.54 1.19 37.42
N LEU A 84 -1.79 0.12 38.18
CA LEU A 84 -1.76 -1.26 37.67
C LEU A 84 -2.80 -1.48 36.57
N SER A 85 -4.01 -0.94 36.75
CA SER A 85 -5.04 -0.96 35.71
C SER A 85 -4.58 -0.23 34.45
N THR A 86 -3.88 0.90 34.63
CA THR A 86 -3.32 1.69 33.53
C THR A 86 -2.24 0.94 32.75
N LEU A 87 -1.34 0.26 33.45
CA LEU A 87 -0.36 -0.62 32.83
C LEU A 87 -1.03 -1.80 32.12
N GLY A 88 -2.06 -2.39 32.75
CA GLY A 88 -2.82 -3.51 32.21
C GLY A 88 -3.50 -3.17 30.89
N TYR A 89 -4.33 -2.11 30.85
CA TYR A 89 -5.04 -1.75 29.63
C TYR A 89 -4.10 -1.31 28.53
N ASN A 90 -3.03 -0.55 28.82
CA ASN A 90 -2.06 -0.14 27.80
C ASN A 90 -1.36 -1.34 27.17
N ARG A 91 -0.92 -2.31 27.98
CA ARG A 91 -0.26 -3.52 27.48
C ARG A 91 -1.20 -4.39 26.66
N LEU A 92 -2.43 -4.57 27.13
CA LEU A 92 -3.47 -5.31 26.39
C LEU A 92 -3.84 -4.62 25.08
N MET A 93 -3.93 -3.29 25.09
CA MET A 93 -4.25 -2.49 23.90
C MET A 93 -3.18 -2.68 22.83
N VAL A 94 -1.90 -2.56 23.19
CA VAL A 94 -0.78 -2.75 22.25
C VAL A 94 -0.77 -4.16 21.67
N HIS A 95 -0.98 -5.19 22.49
CA HIS A 95 -0.98 -6.57 22.00
C HIS A 95 -2.18 -6.85 21.08
N THR A 96 -3.36 -6.35 21.42
CA THR A 96 -4.58 -6.56 20.63
C THR A 96 -4.55 -5.77 19.32
N SER A 97 -4.07 -4.53 19.35
CA SER A 97 -3.97 -3.70 18.15
C SER A 97 -2.98 -4.27 17.14
N GLN A 98 -1.82 -4.77 17.59
CA GLN A 98 -0.83 -5.40 16.73
C GLN A 98 -1.37 -6.67 16.05
N LYS A 99 -2.19 -7.47 16.74
CA LYS A 99 -2.86 -8.62 16.14
C LYS A 99 -3.85 -8.21 15.05
N VAL A 100 -4.72 -7.25 15.36
CA VAL A 100 -5.70 -6.73 14.38
C VAL A 100 -5.00 -6.15 13.16
N VAL A 101 -3.93 -5.38 13.36
CA VAL A 101 -3.13 -4.81 12.26
C VAL A 101 -2.43 -5.89 11.44
N SER A 102 -1.92 -6.94 12.09
CA SER A 102 -1.32 -8.08 11.39
C SER A 102 -2.34 -8.84 10.55
N GLU A 103 -3.58 -9.01 11.02
CA GLU A 103 -4.68 -9.62 10.26
C GLU A 103 -5.02 -8.74 9.05
N ILE A 104 -5.21 -7.43 9.25
CA ILE A 104 -5.48 -6.49 8.15
C ILE A 104 -4.37 -6.53 7.10
N ARG A 105 -3.09 -6.51 7.51
CA ARG A 105 -1.96 -6.59 6.56
C ARG A 105 -1.93 -7.91 5.79
N MET A 106 -2.23 -9.02 6.46
CA MET A 106 -2.23 -10.35 5.85
C MET A 106 -3.36 -10.48 4.83
N ASP A 107 -4.57 -10.04 5.18
CA ASP A 107 -5.73 -10.12 4.31
C ASP A 107 -5.60 -9.14 3.13
N LEU A 108 -5.11 -7.92 3.37
CA LEU A 108 -4.78 -6.97 2.31
C LEU A 108 -3.74 -7.56 1.35
N PHE A 109 -2.67 -8.18 1.87
CA PHE A 109 -1.62 -8.79 1.03
C PHE A 109 -2.15 -9.95 0.18
N LYS A 110 -2.92 -10.87 0.78
CA LYS A 110 -3.54 -11.99 0.06
C LYS A 110 -4.49 -11.51 -1.03
N HIS A 111 -5.31 -10.51 -0.73
CA HIS A 111 -6.26 -9.98 -1.71
C HIS A 111 -5.55 -9.22 -2.83
N THR A 112 -4.50 -8.45 -2.51
CA THR A 112 -3.69 -7.72 -3.51
C THR A 112 -3.13 -8.66 -4.57
N GLN A 113 -2.70 -9.86 -4.20
CA GLN A 113 -2.18 -10.85 -5.16
C GLN A 113 -3.21 -11.36 -6.16
N LYS A 114 -4.50 -11.21 -5.85
CA LYS A 114 -5.61 -11.63 -6.71
C LYS A 114 -6.24 -10.49 -7.48
N LEU A 115 -5.80 -9.25 -7.28
CA LEU A 115 -6.33 -8.11 -8.02
C LEU A 115 -5.92 -8.19 -9.49
N PRO A 116 -6.81 -7.79 -10.41
CA PRO A 116 -6.49 -7.78 -11.84
C PRO A 116 -5.37 -6.78 -12.15
N LEU A 117 -4.59 -7.03 -13.20
CA LEU A 117 -3.47 -6.16 -13.62
C LEU A 117 -3.93 -4.71 -13.88
N LYS A 118 -5.17 -4.55 -14.36
CA LYS A 118 -5.82 -3.25 -14.54
C LYS A 118 -5.80 -2.37 -13.28
N TYR A 119 -5.88 -2.95 -12.09
CA TYR A 119 -5.80 -2.20 -10.84
C TYR A 119 -4.41 -1.60 -10.64
N PHE A 120 -3.36 -2.38 -10.90
CA PHE A 120 -1.96 -1.95 -10.78
C PHE A 120 -1.56 -0.92 -11.85
N ASP A 121 -2.15 -0.99 -13.04
CA ASP A 121 -1.88 -0.01 -14.11
C ASP A 121 -2.59 1.34 -13.86
N ASN A 122 -3.70 1.35 -13.10
CA ASN A 122 -4.43 2.57 -12.76
C ASN A 122 -3.95 3.24 -11.47
N ASN A 123 -3.25 2.51 -10.60
CA ASN A 123 -2.80 3.00 -9.30
C ASN A 123 -1.27 3.02 -9.24
N THR A 124 -0.70 4.10 -8.71
CA THR A 124 0.76 4.18 -8.62
C THR A 124 1.30 3.21 -7.57
N HIS A 125 2.51 2.68 -7.78
CA HIS A 125 3.14 1.77 -6.81
C HIS A 125 3.29 2.42 -5.42
N GLY A 126 3.59 3.73 -5.39
CA GLY A 126 3.68 4.49 -4.15
C GLY A 126 2.35 4.61 -3.39
N GLU A 127 1.23 4.70 -4.10
CA GLU A 127 -0.11 4.73 -3.51
C GLU A 127 -0.48 3.39 -2.88
N ILE A 128 -0.26 2.29 -3.61
CA ILE A 128 -0.48 0.92 -3.09
C ILE A 128 0.39 0.69 -1.85
N MET A 129 1.67 1.04 -1.90
CA MET A 129 2.58 0.90 -0.75
C MET A 129 2.17 1.77 0.44
N SER A 130 1.57 2.94 0.20
CA SER A 130 1.03 3.79 1.27
C SER A 130 -0.12 3.11 2.02
N HIS A 131 -0.91 2.26 1.36
CA HIS A 131 -1.96 1.49 2.04
C HIS A 131 -1.37 0.49 3.03
N PHE A 132 -0.30 -0.22 2.66
CA PHE A 132 0.38 -1.18 3.54
C PHE A 132 1.15 -0.56 4.70
N THR A 133 1.59 0.69 4.53
CA THR A 133 2.45 1.40 5.49
C THR A 133 1.65 2.47 6.23
N ASN A 134 1.58 3.68 5.66
CA ASN A 134 1.01 4.86 6.30
C ASN A 134 -0.44 4.64 6.75
N ASP A 135 -1.30 4.07 5.90
CA ASP A 135 -2.72 3.95 6.22
C ASP A 135 -2.94 2.95 7.34
N VAL A 136 -2.29 1.78 7.27
CA VAL A 136 -2.33 0.79 8.36
C VAL A 136 -1.74 1.36 9.66
N ASP A 137 -0.66 2.14 9.58
CA ASP A 137 -0.05 2.77 10.75
C ASP A 137 -0.97 3.83 11.38
N THR A 138 -1.74 4.59 10.59
CA THR A 138 -2.74 5.52 11.14
C THR A 138 -3.87 4.78 11.87
N VAL A 139 -4.30 3.62 11.35
CA VAL A 139 -5.27 2.75 12.03
C VAL A 139 -4.69 2.19 13.33
N GLN A 140 -3.44 1.71 13.29
CA GLN A 140 -2.71 1.24 14.47
C GLN A 140 -2.61 2.32 15.55
N GLU A 141 -2.23 3.54 15.18
CA GLU A 141 -2.06 4.66 16.11
C GLU A 141 -3.39 5.07 16.77
N ALA A 142 -4.47 5.15 15.98
CA ALA A 142 -5.79 5.46 16.52
C ALA A 142 -6.32 4.37 17.46
N MET A 143 -6.03 3.09 17.17
CA MET A 143 -6.34 2.01 18.10
C MET A 143 -5.53 2.18 19.40
N ASN A 144 -4.21 2.27 19.32
CA ASN A 144 -3.33 2.32 20.50
C ASN A 144 -3.61 3.51 21.42
N ASN A 145 -3.73 4.71 20.86
CA ASN A 145 -3.74 5.94 21.64
C ASN A 145 -5.13 6.54 21.76
N SER A 146 -5.92 6.56 20.68
CA SER A 146 -7.18 7.31 20.67
C SER A 146 -8.32 6.56 21.33
N PHE A 147 -8.43 5.24 21.14
CA PHE A 147 -9.57 4.48 21.64
C PHE A 147 -9.69 4.53 23.18
N ALA A 148 -8.63 4.15 23.89
CA ALA A 148 -8.60 4.18 25.34
C ALA A 148 -8.70 5.61 25.89
N MET A 149 -8.01 6.57 25.27
CA MET A 149 -8.08 7.97 25.70
C MET A 149 -9.45 8.60 25.50
N VAL A 150 -10.21 8.27 24.45
CA VAL A 150 -11.57 8.82 24.27
C VAL A 150 -12.48 8.37 25.40
N ILE A 151 -12.46 7.08 25.75
CA ILE A 151 -13.23 6.54 26.88
C ILE A 151 -12.77 7.22 28.18
N GLN A 152 -11.46 7.31 28.40
CA GLN A 152 -10.88 7.93 29.60
C GLN A 152 -11.22 9.42 29.71
N SER A 153 -11.07 10.21 28.65
CA SER A 153 -11.38 11.65 28.62
C SER A 153 -12.87 11.89 28.82
N PHE A 154 -13.74 11.05 28.25
CA PHE A 154 -15.18 11.11 28.49
C PHE A 154 -15.50 10.83 29.96
N LEU A 155 -15.02 9.72 30.51
CA LEU A 155 -15.23 9.36 31.92
C LEU A 155 -14.68 10.43 32.87
N THR A 156 -13.51 10.98 32.57
CA THR A 156 -12.89 12.04 33.37
C THR A 156 -13.70 13.32 33.30
N LEU A 157 -14.15 13.75 32.11
CA LEU A 157 -14.95 14.97 31.95
C LEU A 157 -16.29 14.86 32.69
N PHE A 158 -17.05 13.79 32.44
CA PHE A 158 -18.36 13.60 33.09
C PHE A 158 -18.21 13.31 34.58
N GLY A 159 -17.24 12.49 34.97
CA GLY A 159 -16.98 12.16 36.37
C GLY A 159 -16.53 13.37 37.19
N THR A 160 -15.64 14.22 36.66
CA THR A 160 -15.24 15.46 37.36
C THR A 160 -16.41 16.42 37.51
N ILE A 161 -17.19 16.67 36.46
CA ILE A 161 -18.39 17.54 36.54
C ILE A 161 -19.41 16.98 37.55
N THR A 162 -19.65 15.67 37.53
CA THR A 162 -20.57 15.01 38.48
C THR A 162 -20.10 15.20 39.92
N MET A 163 -18.82 14.97 40.20
CA MET A 163 -18.27 15.15 41.55
C MET A 163 -18.28 16.62 42.00
N MET A 164 -18.10 17.56 41.06
CA MET A 164 -18.23 18.99 41.36
C MET A 164 -19.66 19.37 41.76
N LEU A 165 -20.68 18.84 41.07
CA LEU A 165 -22.09 19.03 41.43
C LEU A 165 -22.41 18.45 42.83
N VAL A 166 -21.86 17.28 43.15
CA VAL A 166 -22.02 16.64 44.47
C VAL A 166 -21.39 17.48 45.59
N LEU A 167 -20.24 18.10 45.34
CA LEU A 167 -19.57 18.95 46.33
C LEU A 167 -20.28 20.30 46.52
N SER A 168 -20.62 21.00 45.44
CA SER A 168 -21.33 22.28 45.50
C SER A 168 -21.95 22.64 44.15
N VAL A 169 -23.28 22.61 44.09
CA VAL A 169 -24.05 23.04 42.91
C VAL A 169 -23.79 24.51 42.59
N ARG A 170 -23.67 25.37 43.61
CA ARG A 170 -23.52 26.83 43.44
C ARG A 170 -22.18 27.21 42.82
N LEU A 171 -21.08 26.60 43.28
CA LEU A 171 -19.75 26.86 42.70
C LEU A 171 -19.64 26.27 41.28
N THR A 172 -20.34 25.16 41.00
CA THR A 172 -20.26 24.48 39.72
C THR A 172 -20.76 25.34 38.56
N ILE A 173 -21.76 26.21 38.80
CA ILE A 173 -22.27 27.15 37.79
C ILE A 173 -21.14 28.04 37.24
N ILE A 174 -20.28 28.56 38.13
CA ILE A 174 -19.13 29.39 37.74
C ILE A 174 -18.21 28.61 36.79
N VAL A 175 -17.89 27.37 37.16
CA VAL A 175 -16.97 26.53 36.40
C VAL A 175 -17.56 26.16 35.05
N VAL A 176 -18.84 25.81 34.98
CA VAL A 176 -19.53 25.51 33.72
C VAL A 176 -19.52 26.71 32.77
N VAL A 177 -19.71 27.93 33.27
CA VAL A 177 -19.59 29.16 32.45
C VAL A 177 -18.19 29.29 31.86
N PHE A 178 -17.14 29.07 32.66
CA PHE A 178 -15.76 29.07 32.16
C PHE A 178 -15.49 27.95 31.16
N LEU A 179 -16.05 26.75 31.35
CA LEU A 179 -15.94 25.65 30.38
C LEU A 179 -16.62 25.99 29.04
N ILE A 180 -17.78 26.65 29.06
CA ILE A 180 -18.45 27.12 27.84
C ILE A 180 -17.60 28.18 27.13
N LEU A 181 -17.01 29.12 27.87
CA LEU A 181 -16.09 30.13 27.32
C LEU A 181 -14.85 29.47 26.69
N MET A 182 -14.25 28.46 27.35
CA MET A 182 -13.16 27.66 26.77
C MET A 182 -13.59 27.00 25.47
N PHE A 183 -14.77 26.37 25.43
CA PHE A 183 -15.26 25.69 24.24
C PHE A 183 -15.48 26.65 23.06
N ILE A 184 -16.07 27.83 23.30
CA ILE A 184 -16.25 28.87 22.28
C ILE A 184 -14.89 29.33 21.75
N PHE A 185 -13.91 29.56 22.63
CA PHE A 185 -12.56 29.95 22.25
C PHE A 185 -11.86 28.88 21.41
N ILE A 186 -11.92 27.60 21.82
CA ILE A 186 -11.37 26.47 21.06
C ILE A 186 -11.96 26.43 19.65
N LYS A 187 -13.27 26.60 19.51
CA LYS A 187 -13.95 26.59 18.20
C LYS A 187 -13.51 27.76 17.32
N TYR A 188 -13.39 28.96 17.90
CA TYR A 188 -12.95 30.16 17.18
C TYR A 188 -11.50 30.06 16.71
N ASN A 189 -10.59 29.73 17.63
CA ASN A 189 -9.17 29.58 17.34
C ASN A 189 -8.92 28.41 16.37
N GLY A 190 -9.58 27.27 16.56
CA GLY A 190 -9.48 26.11 15.67
C GLY A 190 -9.87 26.42 14.22
N LYS A 191 -10.92 27.22 13.99
CA LYS A 191 -11.33 27.64 12.64
C LYS A 191 -10.27 28.52 11.96
N ARG A 192 -9.66 29.44 12.70
CA ARG A 192 -8.57 30.31 12.20
C ARG A 192 -7.28 29.52 11.97
N SER A 193 -6.88 28.70 12.93
CA SER A 193 -5.70 27.83 12.84
C SER A 193 -5.80 26.94 11.60
N LYS A 194 -6.94 26.28 11.37
CA LYS A 194 -7.18 25.45 10.17
C LYS A 194 -7.02 26.23 8.86
N LYS A 195 -7.49 27.49 8.79
CA LYS A 195 -7.38 28.33 7.59
C LYS A 195 -5.91 28.63 7.24
N TYR A 196 -5.12 29.07 8.22
CA TYR A 196 -3.71 29.39 8.00
C TYR A 196 -2.86 28.14 7.79
N TYR A 197 -3.18 27.03 8.47
CA TYR A 197 -2.49 25.76 8.26
C TYR A 197 -2.69 25.23 6.83
N HIS A 198 -3.89 25.36 6.27
CA HIS A 198 -4.13 25.02 4.86
C HIS A 198 -3.31 25.89 3.89
N ARG A 199 -3.16 27.18 4.18
CA ARG A 199 -2.32 28.09 3.35
C ARG A 199 -0.84 27.74 3.48
N GLN A 200 -0.36 27.51 4.69
CA GLN A 200 1.00 27.03 4.96
C GLN A 200 1.30 25.75 4.17
N GLN A 201 0.39 24.77 4.17
CA GLN A 201 0.58 23.52 3.45
C GLN A 201 0.62 23.72 1.93
N LYS A 202 -0.18 24.66 1.39
CA LYS A 202 -0.16 25.01 -0.04
C LYS A 202 1.17 25.63 -0.44
N GLU A 203 1.66 26.61 0.32
CA GLU A 203 2.96 27.25 0.06
C GLU A 203 4.12 26.25 0.20
N LEU A 204 4.07 25.35 1.20
CA LEU A 204 5.05 24.27 1.36
C LEU A 204 5.06 23.32 0.16
N GLY A 205 3.87 22.98 -0.36
CA GLY A 205 3.74 22.16 -1.57
C GLY A 205 4.36 22.83 -2.80
N ASN A 206 4.13 24.14 -2.97
CA ASN A 206 4.75 24.91 -4.05
C ASN A 206 6.29 24.92 -3.94
N ILE A 207 6.82 25.16 -2.73
CA ILE A 207 8.28 25.15 -2.48
C ILE A 207 8.86 23.77 -2.75
N ASN A 208 8.25 22.70 -2.24
CA ASN A 208 8.73 21.34 -2.47
C ASN A 208 8.71 20.96 -3.96
N GLY A 209 7.65 21.35 -4.69
CA GLY A 209 7.57 21.15 -6.14
C GLY A 209 8.71 21.87 -6.86
N PHE A 210 8.95 23.14 -6.52
CA PHE A 210 10.06 23.91 -7.08
C PHE A 210 11.41 23.26 -6.78
N VAL A 211 11.67 22.87 -5.53
CA VAL A 211 12.93 22.20 -5.14
C VAL A 211 13.10 20.87 -5.88
N GLN A 212 12.03 20.08 -6.03
CA GLN A 212 12.07 18.81 -6.74
C GLN A 212 12.40 18.99 -8.22
N GLU A 213 11.81 20.00 -8.87
CA GLU A 213 12.11 20.35 -10.27
C GLU A 213 13.55 20.84 -10.44
N MET A 214 14.06 21.68 -9.53
CA MET A 214 15.45 22.15 -9.57
C MET A 214 16.45 21.02 -9.32
N MET A 215 16.17 20.10 -8.39
CA MET A 215 17.05 18.94 -8.16
C MET A 215 17.07 17.99 -9.34
N ALA A 216 15.92 17.68 -9.94
CA ALA A 216 15.84 16.85 -11.15
C ALA A 216 16.51 17.53 -12.36
N GLY A 217 16.36 18.86 -12.46
CA GLY A 217 16.90 19.71 -13.51
C GLY A 217 18.30 20.27 -13.24
N GLN A 218 19.03 19.82 -12.21
CA GLN A 218 20.27 20.47 -11.77
C GLN A 218 21.30 20.62 -12.89
N LYS A 219 21.42 19.61 -13.76
CA LYS A 219 22.31 19.66 -14.93
C LYS A 219 21.90 20.76 -15.91
N VAL A 220 20.60 20.90 -16.16
CA VAL A 220 20.03 21.93 -17.04
C VAL A 220 20.27 23.31 -16.43
N GLU A 221 19.94 23.49 -15.16
CA GLU A 221 20.15 24.75 -14.45
C GLU A 221 21.61 25.24 -14.53
N LYS A 222 22.56 24.32 -14.31
CA LYS A 222 24.01 24.57 -14.41
C LYS A 222 24.47 24.91 -15.82
N VAL A 223 23.89 24.27 -16.84
CA VAL A 223 24.24 24.54 -18.25
C VAL A 223 23.71 25.90 -18.70
N PHE A 224 22.54 26.30 -18.20
CA PHE A 224 21.90 27.57 -18.56
C PHE A 224 22.25 28.73 -17.60
N ASN A 225 23.14 28.52 -16.61
CA ASN A 225 23.56 29.51 -15.61
C ASN A 225 22.37 30.23 -14.93
N HIS A 226 21.34 29.49 -14.56
CA HIS A 226 20.08 30.03 -14.01
C HIS A 226 20.01 30.01 -12.48
N GLU A 227 21.10 29.67 -11.79
CA GLU A 227 21.10 29.48 -10.33
C GLU A 227 20.68 30.74 -9.57
N GLN A 228 21.15 31.91 -9.99
CA GLN A 228 20.85 33.17 -9.29
C GLN A 228 19.37 33.53 -9.39
N LYS A 229 18.76 33.37 -10.58
CA LYS A 229 17.33 33.64 -10.80
C LYS A 229 16.46 32.66 -10.01
N ASN A 230 16.85 31.39 -10.00
CA ASN A 230 16.13 30.36 -9.26
C ASN A 230 16.25 30.58 -7.74
N PHE A 231 17.39 31.05 -7.26
CA PHE A 231 17.60 31.41 -5.86
C PHE A 231 16.74 32.61 -5.43
N GLU A 232 16.63 33.64 -6.27
CA GLU A 232 15.72 34.77 -6.02
C GLU A 232 14.27 34.28 -5.93
N LYS A 233 13.85 33.43 -6.87
CA LYS A 233 12.50 32.86 -6.86
C LYS A 233 12.23 32.02 -5.62
N PHE A 234 13.20 31.21 -5.22
CA PHE A 234 13.14 30.44 -3.98
C PHE A 234 12.98 31.35 -2.76
N CYS A 235 13.72 32.46 -2.69
CA CYS A 235 13.61 33.43 -1.60
C CYS A 235 12.21 34.05 -1.51
N GLU A 236 11.58 34.41 -2.63
CA GLU A 236 10.19 34.92 -2.66
C GLU A 236 9.20 33.90 -2.08
N MET A 237 9.30 32.66 -2.53
CA MET A 237 8.41 31.58 -2.10
C MET A 237 8.63 31.27 -0.61
N ASN A 238 9.89 31.23 -0.16
CA ASN A 238 10.25 30.99 1.22
C ASN A 238 9.72 32.09 2.15
N GLU A 239 9.73 33.36 1.73
CA GLU A 239 9.16 34.46 2.52
C GLU A 239 7.62 34.39 2.58
N SER A 240 6.95 33.98 1.49
CA SER A 240 5.51 33.68 1.50
C SER A 240 5.18 32.57 2.51
N PHE A 241 5.92 31.46 2.44
CA PHE A 241 5.78 30.35 3.38
C PHE A 241 6.04 30.77 4.82
N ARG A 242 7.08 31.57 5.09
CA ARG A 242 7.39 32.09 6.42
C ARG A 242 6.22 32.89 6.99
N LYS A 243 5.60 33.79 6.21
CA LYS A 243 4.46 34.61 6.65
C LYS A 243 3.25 33.75 7.02
N GLU A 244 2.88 32.80 6.17
CA GLU A 244 1.73 31.92 6.42
C GLU A 244 2.01 30.94 7.56
N SER A 245 3.22 30.39 7.65
CA SER A 245 3.68 29.51 8.74
C SER A 245 3.69 30.22 10.09
N THR A 246 4.17 31.46 10.14
CA THR A 246 4.16 32.28 11.38
C THR A 246 2.74 32.48 11.88
N ASN A 247 1.81 32.82 10.99
CA ASN A 247 0.40 32.95 11.37
C ASN A 247 -0.21 31.62 11.85
N ALA A 248 0.06 30.52 11.14
CA ALA A 248 -0.44 29.19 11.51
C ALA A 248 0.05 28.77 12.90
N LEU A 249 1.35 28.93 13.17
CA LEU A 249 1.98 28.63 14.45
C LEU A 249 1.51 29.57 15.56
N ALA A 250 1.30 30.86 15.28
CA ALA A 250 0.78 31.81 16.26
C ALA A 250 -0.62 31.39 16.74
N TYR A 251 -1.56 31.12 15.83
CA TYR A 251 -2.90 30.67 16.21
C TYR A 251 -2.88 29.31 16.92
N SER A 252 -2.09 28.35 16.44
CA SER A 252 -1.96 27.02 17.06
C SER A 252 -1.32 27.09 18.45
N GLY A 253 -0.29 27.92 18.61
CA GLY A 253 0.47 28.11 19.84
C GLY A 253 -0.31 28.86 20.93
N MET A 254 -1.19 29.78 20.55
CA MET A 254 -2.05 30.52 21.50
C MET A 254 -3.06 29.63 22.24
N LEU A 255 -3.41 28.46 21.70
CA LEU A 255 -4.48 27.62 22.23
C LEU A 255 -4.20 27.14 23.67
N ILE A 256 -3.02 26.57 23.93
CA ILE A 256 -2.71 25.99 25.24
C ILE A 256 -2.58 27.08 26.32
N PRO A 257 -1.78 28.16 26.14
CA PRO A 257 -1.61 29.18 27.16
C PRO A 257 -2.92 29.88 27.53
N ILE A 258 -3.80 30.16 26.57
CA ILE A 258 -5.10 30.79 26.85
C ILE A 258 -6.02 29.87 27.65
N ILE A 259 -6.10 28.58 27.30
CA ILE A 259 -6.90 27.61 28.06
C ILE A 259 -6.38 27.48 29.50
N VAL A 260 -5.06 27.35 29.67
CA VAL A 260 -4.42 27.25 30.98
C VAL A 260 -4.64 28.52 31.79
N SER A 261 -4.51 29.70 31.17
CA SER A 261 -4.76 30.99 31.83
C SER A 261 -6.21 31.11 32.28
N LEU A 262 -7.16 30.77 31.41
CA LEU A 262 -8.59 30.78 31.74
C LEU A 262 -8.91 29.79 32.87
N SER A 263 -8.21 28.65 32.91
CA SER A 263 -8.30 27.69 34.01
C SER A 263 -7.78 28.24 35.33
N TYR A 264 -6.68 29.01 35.32
CA TYR A 264 -6.16 29.67 36.53
C TYR A 264 -7.07 30.79 37.01
N PHE A 265 -7.68 31.57 36.10
CA PHE A 265 -8.71 32.54 36.47
C PHE A 265 -9.92 31.86 37.11
N ASN A 266 -10.40 30.77 36.52
CA ASN A 266 -11.48 29.96 37.09
C ASN A 266 -11.12 29.43 38.49
N TYR A 267 -9.89 28.93 38.66
CA TYR A 267 -9.36 28.47 39.95
C TYR A 267 -9.35 29.60 40.99
N ALA A 268 -8.82 30.77 40.66
CA ALA A 268 -8.74 31.91 41.56
C ALA A 268 -10.13 32.40 41.99
N LEU A 269 -11.06 32.56 41.04
CA LEU A 269 -12.44 32.97 41.33
C LEU A 269 -13.15 31.94 42.21
N SER A 270 -13.00 30.65 41.88
CA SER A 270 -13.56 29.55 42.67
C SER A 270 -12.98 29.49 44.09
N ALA A 271 -11.69 29.79 44.26
CA ALA A 271 -11.04 29.86 45.56
C ALA A 271 -11.57 31.02 46.41
N CYS A 272 -11.73 32.22 45.82
CA CYS A 272 -12.28 33.38 46.53
C CYS A 272 -13.74 33.14 46.97
N VAL A 273 -14.61 32.72 46.04
CA VAL A 273 -16.03 32.48 46.35
C VAL A 273 -16.18 31.28 47.29
N GLY A 274 -15.43 30.21 47.05
CA GLY A 274 -15.40 29.04 47.93
C GLY A 274 -14.92 29.39 49.34
N GLY A 275 -13.90 30.23 49.47
CA GLY A 275 -13.39 30.70 50.76
C GLY A 275 -14.45 31.47 51.55
N ILE A 276 -15.21 32.33 50.88
CA ILE A 276 -16.36 33.03 51.49
C ILE A 276 -17.42 32.02 51.97
N PHE A 277 -17.68 30.95 51.21
CA PHE A 277 -18.63 29.90 51.63
C PHE A 277 -18.15 29.11 52.84
N VAL A 278 -16.84 28.88 52.97
CA VAL A 278 -16.25 28.25 54.16
C VAL A 278 -16.39 29.16 55.39
N ILE A 279 -16.07 30.45 55.25
CA ILE A 279 -16.20 31.44 56.34
C ILE A 279 -17.67 31.57 56.79
N LYS A 280 -18.63 31.49 55.85
CA LYS A 280 -20.07 31.50 56.15
C LYS A 280 -20.62 30.16 56.68
N GLY A 281 -19.79 29.13 56.81
CA GLY A 281 -20.21 27.80 57.27
C GLY A 281 -21.08 27.01 56.27
N ILE A 282 -21.17 27.45 55.01
CA ILE A 282 -21.95 26.78 53.95
C ILE A 282 -21.19 25.56 53.39
N MET A 283 -19.87 25.56 53.50
CA MET A 283 -18.98 24.53 52.95
C MET A 283 -17.83 24.23 53.91
N ASP A 284 -17.38 22.99 53.94
CA ASP A 284 -16.23 22.55 54.75
C ASP A 284 -14.88 22.77 54.05
N LEU A 285 -13.80 22.81 54.85
CA LEU A 285 -12.43 23.03 54.38
C LEU A 285 -11.95 21.92 53.41
N GLY A 286 -12.32 20.67 53.66
CA GLY A 286 -11.98 19.55 52.77
C GLY A 286 -12.68 19.63 51.42
N SER A 287 -13.95 20.05 51.39
CA SER A 287 -14.72 20.24 50.16
C SER A 287 -14.08 21.29 49.27
N ILE A 288 -13.65 22.44 49.80
CA ILE A 288 -12.97 23.45 48.98
C ILE A 288 -11.64 22.93 48.43
N SER A 289 -10.86 22.21 49.23
CA SER A 289 -9.58 21.64 48.77
C SER A 289 -9.76 20.65 47.63
N ALA A 290 -10.70 19.70 47.76
CA ALA A 290 -11.03 18.75 46.70
C ALA A 290 -11.61 19.45 45.46
N TYR A 291 -12.50 20.43 45.68
CA TYR A 291 -13.16 21.19 44.62
C TYR A 291 -12.15 21.95 43.74
N LEU A 292 -11.19 22.63 44.36
CA LEU A 292 -10.16 23.39 43.66
C LEU A 292 -9.27 22.49 42.77
N VAL A 293 -9.01 21.25 43.18
CA VAL A 293 -8.29 20.28 42.33
C VAL A 293 -9.15 19.89 41.12
N TYR A 294 -10.45 19.65 41.30
CA TYR A 294 -11.35 19.35 40.18
C TYR A 294 -11.46 20.48 39.15
N VAL A 295 -11.51 21.75 39.61
CA VAL A 295 -11.53 22.92 38.72
C VAL A 295 -10.33 22.95 37.77
N ARG A 296 -9.16 22.52 38.25
CA ARG A 296 -7.94 22.44 37.44
C ARG A 296 -7.97 21.27 36.47
N GLN A 297 -8.46 20.12 36.93
CA GLN A 297 -8.55 18.90 36.12
C GLN A 297 -9.59 19.03 34.98
N SER A 298 -10.65 19.81 35.15
CA SER A 298 -11.72 19.91 34.15
C SER A 298 -11.30 20.52 32.80
N ALA A 299 -10.21 21.30 32.76
CA ALA A 299 -9.79 21.99 31.53
C ALA A 299 -9.06 21.07 30.53
N MET A 300 -8.32 20.06 31.01
CA MET A 300 -7.44 19.23 30.17
C MET A 300 -8.17 18.21 29.29
N PRO A 301 -9.20 17.48 29.78
CA PRO A 301 -9.94 16.49 28.98
C PRO A 301 -10.59 17.10 27.73
N LEU A 302 -11.01 18.37 27.78
CA LEU A 302 -11.63 19.06 26.64
C LEU A 302 -10.65 19.21 25.45
N ASN A 303 -9.38 19.52 25.74
CA ASN A 303 -8.34 19.61 24.73
C ASN A 303 -7.98 18.23 24.18
N GLN A 304 -7.83 17.23 25.06
CA GLN A 304 -7.57 15.85 24.65
C GLN A 304 -8.67 15.31 23.74
N PHE A 305 -9.94 15.48 24.12
CA PHE A 305 -11.08 15.04 23.31
C PHE A 305 -11.05 15.64 21.91
N THR A 306 -10.76 16.95 21.80
CA THR A 306 -10.67 17.64 20.50
C THR A 306 -9.55 17.07 19.62
N GLN A 307 -8.39 16.73 20.20
CA GLN A 307 -7.27 16.14 19.47
C GLN A 307 -7.58 14.71 19.02
N GLN A 308 -8.22 13.90 19.88
CA GLN A 308 -8.53 12.51 19.55
C GLN A 308 -9.52 12.36 18.40
N VAL A 309 -10.50 13.26 18.28
CA VAL A 309 -11.43 13.25 17.13
C VAL A 309 -10.68 13.39 15.81
N ASN A 310 -9.62 14.21 15.75
CA ASN A 310 -8.84 14.36 14.52
C ASN A 310 -8.07 13.07 14.15
N PHE A 311 -7.50 12.38 15.13
CA PHE A 311 -6.83 11.10 14.91
C PHE A 311 -7.79 10.00 14.46
N ILE A 312 -8.98 9.92 15.06
CA ILE A 312 -10.01 8.98 14.64
C ILE A 312 -10.44 9.25 13.20
N LEU A 313 -10.65 10.51 12.82
CA LEU A 313 -11.00 10.86 11.44
C LEU A 313 -9.88 10.52 10.44
N SER A 314 -8.62 10.72 10.83
CA SER A 314 -7.44 10.33 10.04
C SER A 314 -7.40 8.82 9.82
N ALA A 315 -7.56 8.05 10.89
CA ALA A 315 -7.57 6.59 10.84
C ALA A 315 -8.76 6.04 10.06
N LEU A 316 -9.94 6.66 10.16
CA LEU A 316 -11.09 6.27 9.33
C LEU A 316 -10.82 6.53 7.84
N SER A 317 -10.12 7.62 7.49
CA SER A 317 -9.72 7.87 6.09
C SER A 317 -8.68 6.86 5.59
N GLY A 318 -7.72 6.46 6.44
CA GLY A 318 -6.77 5.39 6.13
C GLY A 318 -7.45 4.03 5.97
N ALA A 319 -8.32 3.68 6.92
CA ALA A 319 -9.12 2.47 6.89
C ALA A 319 -10.04 2.40 5.66
N GLU A 320 -10.65 3.51 5.25
CA GLU A 320 -11.47 3.55 4.04
C GLU A 320 -10.66 3.18 2.79
N ARG A 321 -9.46 3.75 2.61
CA ARG A 321 -8.61 3.38 1.46
C ARG A 321 -8.21 1.90 1.47
N ILE A 322 -7.89 1.37 2.65
CA ILE A 322 -7.57 -0.06 2.82
C ILE A 322 -8.78 -0.93 2.46
N PHE A 323 -9.98 -0.59 2.96
CA PHE A 323 -11.18 -1.36 2.67
C PHE A 323 -11.66 -1.19 1.24
N ASP A 324 -11.52 -0.01 0.64
CA ASP A 324 -11.82 0.21 -0.78
C ASP A 324 -10.94 -0.69 -1.66
N MET A 325 -9.65 -0.83 -1.33
CA MET A 325 -8.75 -1.77 -2.01
C MET A 325 -9.12 -3.24 -1.77
N MET A 326 -9.62 -3.60 -0.58
CA MET A 326 -10.07 -4.97 -0.27
C MET A 326 -11.47 -5.31 -0.80
N ASP A 327 -12.25 -4.29 -1.16
CA ASP A 327 -13.57 -4.43 -1.75
C ASP A 327 -13.51 -4.39 -3.29
N GLU A 328 -12.33 -4.13 -3.86
CA GLU A 328 -12.10 -4.23 -5.30
C GLU A 328 -12.32 -5.67 -5.77
N ALA A 329 -12.88 -5.83 -6.97
CA ALA A 329 -13.18 -7.16 -7.48
C ALA A 329 -11.89 -7.95 -7.75
N GLU A 330 -11.80 -9.15 -7.18
CA GLU A 330 -10.74 -10.11 -7.52
C GLU A 330 -10.79 -10.46 -9.01
N GLU A 331 -9.65 -10.88 -9.55
CA GLU A 331 -9.55 -11.43 -10.88
C GLU A 331 -10.48 -12.65 -11.02
N LEU A 332 -11.56 -12.49 -11.80
CA LEU A 332 -12.50 -13.58 -12.06
C LEU A 332 -11.82 -14.66 -12.90
N ASP A 333 -11.97 -15.91 -12.47
CA ASP A 333 -11.62 -17.08 -13.26
C ASP A 333 -12.84 -18.01 -13.38
N GLU A 334 -13.32 -18.12 -14.61
CA GLU A 334 -14.45 -18.99 -14.99
C GLU A 334 -14.00 -20.18 -15.84
N GLY A 335 -12.67 -20.35 -16.01
CA GLY A 335 -12.09 -21.44 -16.77
C GLY A 335 -12.42 -22.80 -16.16
N LYS A 336 -12.67 -23.78 -17.02
CA LYS A 336 -12.96 -25.18 -16.63
C LYS A 336 -11.98 -26.17 -17.23
N VAL A 337 -11.19 -25.74 -18.20
CA VAL A 337 -10.13 -26.54 -18.82
C VAL A 337 -8.87 -26.41 -17.99
N THR A 338 -8.30 -27.55 -17.62
CA THR A 338 -7.11 -27.66 -16.76
C THR A 338 -5.93 -28.27 -17.51
N LEU A 339 -4.72 -28.09 -16.99
CA LEU A 339 -3.48 -28.62 -17.57
C LEU A 339 -3.01 -29.86 -16.81
N CYS A 340 -2.80 -30.98 -17.51
CA CYS A 340 -2.36 -32.23 -16.90
C CYS A 340 -1.13 -32.84 -17.61
N ASN A 341 -0.36 -33.65 -16.88
CA ASN A 341 0.72 -34.44 -17.47
C ASN A 341 0.14 -35.68 -18.15
N VAL A 342 0.67 -36.03 -19.31
CA VAL A 342 0.18 -37.17 -20.10
C VAL A 342 1.29 -38.08 -20.58
N ILE A 343 0.98 -39.38 -20.71
CA ILE A 343 1.80 -40.35 -21.44
C ILE A 343 1.14 -40.55 -22.81
N LYS A 344 1.97 -40.57 -23.86
CA LYS A 344 1.53 -40.95 -25.20
C LYS A 344 1.69 -42.45 -25.36
N ASN A 345 0.58 -43.16 -25.47
CA ASN A 345 0.58 -44.62 -25.67
C ASN A 345 0.97 -44.97 -27.11
N ALA A 346 1.32 -46.23 -27.36
CA ALA A 346 1.69 -46.73 -28.69
C ALA A 346 0.62 -46.47 -29.76
N ASP A 347 -0.65 -46.34 -29.36
CA ASP A 347 -1.79 -46.08 -30.24
C ASP A 347 -2.06 -44.58 -30.47
N ASN A 348 -1.11 -43.69 -30.12
CA ASN A 348 -1.24 -42.22 -30.15
C ASN A 348 -2.32 -41.63 -29.22
N THR A 349 -2.99 -42.42 -28.39
CA THR A 349 -3.90 -41.94 -27.36
C THR A 349 -3.13 -41.35 -26.17
N LEU A 350 -3.65 -40.29 -25.57
CA LEU A 350 -3.10 -39.68 -24.36
C LEU A 350 -3.79 -40.26 -23.12
N THR A 351 -2.99 -40.62 -22.10
CA THR A 351 -3.51 -40.99 -20.78
C THR A 351 -2.91 -40.08 -19.73
N GLU A 352 -3.76 -39.54 -18.87
CA GLU A 352 -3.36 -38.73 -17.71
C GLU A 352 -2.47 -39.56 -16.79
N THR A 353 -1.34 -38.98 -16.39
CA THR A 353 -0.43 -39.59 -15.44
C THR A 353 -0.04 -38.61 -14.35
N SER A 354 0.25 -39.14 -13.17
CA SER A 354 0.88 -38.36 -12.09
C SER A 354 2.39 -38.23 -12.30
N ASP A 355 2.98 -39.08 -13.15
CA ASP A 355 4.42 -39.10 -13.43
C ASP A 355 4.82 -37.98 -14.40
N LYS A 356 6.00 -37.41 -14.19
CA LYS A 356 6.51 -36.30 -14.99
C LYS A 356 7.09 -36.78 -16.32
N THR A 357 6.29 -36.72 -17.37
CA THR A 357 6.67 -37.15 -18.72
C THR A 357 7.27 -36.03 -19.58
N GLY A 358 7.05 -34.77 -19.18
CA GLY A 358 7.41 -33.60 -19.99
C GLY A 358 6.42 -33.31 -21.14
N LEU A 359 5.34 -34.09 -21.23
CA LEU A 359 4.24 -33.89 -22.17
C LEU A 359 3.00 -33.44 -21.41
N PHE A 360 2.37 -32.37 -21.90
CA PHE A 360 1.18 -31.79 -21.29
C PHE A 360 -0.01 -31.86 -22.24
N ALA A 361 -1.21 -31.92 -21.66
CA ALA A 361 -2.46 -31.82 -22.40
C ALA A 361 -3.50 -31.01 -21.64
N TRP A 362 -4.34 -30.31 -22.40
CA TRP A 362 -5.57 -29.69 -21.89
C TRP A 362 -6.60 -30.75 -21.62
N LYS A 363 -7.16 -30.74 -20.40
CA LYS A 363 -8.24 -31.62 -19.97
C LYS A 363 -9.55 -30.85 -20.00
N LEU A 364 -10.42 -31.21 -20.93
CA LEU A 364 -11.75 -30.62 -21.05
C LEU A 364 -12.68 -31.17 -19.96
N PRO A 365 -13.76 -30.45 -19.59
CA PRO A 365 -14.74 -30.92 -18.61
C PRO A 365 -15.39 -32.26 -18.97
N ALA A 366 -15.46 -32.59 -20.26
CA ALA A 366 -15.97 -33.86 -20.78
C ALA A 366 -14.97 -35.04 -20.63
N GLY A 367 -13.74 -34.78 -20.16
CA GLY A 367 -12.67 -35.77 -20.02
C GLY A 367 -11.79 -35.97 -21.25
N GLU A 368 -12.02 -35.21 -22.33
CA GLU A 368 -11.18 -35.22 -23.52
C GLU A 368 -9.83 -34.55 -23.26
N LEU A 369 -8.76 -35.11 -23.84
CA LEU A 369 -7.39 -34.64 -23.69
C LEU A 369 -6.87 -34.11 -25.03
N ILE A 370 -6.46 -32.83 -25.06
CA ILE A 370 -5.88 -32.17 -26.23
C ILE A 370 -4.40 -31.90 -25.95
N GLU A 371 -3.51 -32.49 -26.74
CA GLU A 371 -2.04 -32.30 -26.63
C GLU A 371 -1.68 -30.82 -26.70
N LEU A 372 -0.86 -30.35 -25.75
CA LEU A 372 -0.37 -28.98 -25.70
C LEU A 372 0.69 -28.77 -26.79
N LYS A 373 0.30 -28.17 -27.92
CA LYS A 373 1.18 -28.00 -29.09
C LYS A 373 1.68 -26.58 -29.26
N GLY A 374 0.97 -25.58 -28.74
CA GLY A 374 1.35 -24.18 -28.93
C GLY A 374 0.74 -23.53 -30.17
N ASP A 375 -0.44 -23.96 -30.64
CA ASP A 375 -1.18 -23.26 -31.70
C ASP A 375 -2.00 -22.12 -31.10
N VAL A 376 -1.63 -20.87 -31.39
CA VAL A 376 -2.31 -19.69 -30.84
C VAL A 376 -2.90 -18.86 -31.98
N ARG A 377 -4.19 -18.56 -31.90
CA ARG A 377 -4.93 -17.83 -32.95
C ARG A 377 -5.84 -16.76 -32.38
N PHE A 378 -5.84 -15.61 -33.05
CA PHE A 378 -6.72 -14.48 -32.79
C PHE A 378 -7.68 -14.36 -33.97
N ASN A 379 -8.97 -14.21 -33.70
CA ASN A 379 -9.99 -13.99 -34.71
C ASN A 379 -10.77 -12.71 -34.36
N ASP A 380 -10.60 -11.68 -35.20
CA ASP A 380 -11.30 -10.40 -35.15
C ASP A 380 -11.31 -9.74 -33.77
N VAL A 381 -10.17 -9.80 -33.08
CA VAL A 381 -10.06 -9.31 -31.70
C VAL A 381 -10.11 -7.79 -31.63
N VAL A 382 -11.00 -7.27 -30.79
CA VAL A 382 -11.13 -5.84 -30.47
C VAL A 382 -10.87 -5.65 -28.97
N PHE A 383 -9.99 -4.70 -28.65
CA PHE A 383 -9.61 -4.42 -27.27
C PHE A 383 -9.24 -2.97 -27.03
N GLY A 384 -9.48 -2.47 -25.82
CA GLY A 384 -9.02 -1.19 -25.30
C GLY A 384 -8.99 -1.19 -23.78
N TYR A 385 -7.97 -0.59 -23.17
CA TYR A 385 -7.82 -0.50 -21.71
C TYR A 385 -8.95 0.29 -21.03
N VAL A 386 -9.50 1.27 -21.77
CA VAL A 386 -10.69 2.03 -21.41
C VAL A 386 -11.75 1.81 -22.48
N PRO A 387 -13.04 1.63 -22.11
CA PRO A 387 -14.11 1.33 -23.07
C PRO A 387 -14.20 2.30 -24.25
N GLU A 388 -13.84 3.57 -24.02
CA GLU A 388 -13.92 4.65 -25.00
C GLU A 388 -12.77 4.66 -26.02
N LYS A 389 -11.62 4.05 -25.70
CA LYS A 389 -10.41 4.10 -26.53
C LYS A 389 -9.98 2.70 -26.95
N ARG A 390 -10.23 2.38 -28.22
CA ARG A 390 -9.75 1.13 -28.85
C ARG A 390 -8.24 1.21 -29.09
N VAL A 391 -7.56 0.13 -28.73
CA VAL A 391 -6.12 -0.08 -28.95
C VAL A 391 -5.89 -1.10 -30.04
N LEU A 392 -6.68 -2.18 -30.07
CA LEU A 392 -6.67 -3.19 -31.13
C LEU A 392 -8.02 -3.20 -31.86
N ASN A 393 -7.99 -3.28 -33.18
CA ASN A 393 -9.18 -3.25 -34.02
C ASN A 393 -9.22 -4.45 -34.98
N LYS A 394 -10.07 -5.43 -34.67
CA LYS A 394 -10.29 -6.66 -35.48
C LYS A 394 -8.98 -7.35 -35.88
N ILE A 395 -8.07 -7.50 -34.93
CA ILE A 395 -6.82 -8.21 -35.20
C ILE A 395 -7.11 -9.70 -35.38
N SER A 396 -6.67 -10.23 -36.52
CA SER A 396 -6.66 -11.65 -36.84
C SER A 396 -5.24 -12.10 -37.14
N LEU A 397 -4.71 -13.03 -36.34
CA LEU A 397 -3.37 -13.58 -36.50
C LEU A 397 -3.31 -15.04 -36.05
N PHE A 398 -2.31 -15.79 -36.53
CA PHE A 398 -2.09 -17.17 -36.12
C PHE A 398 -0.60 -17.49 -36.01
N ALA A 399 -0.24 -18.28 -35.01
CA ALA A 399 1.08 -18.84 -34.78
C ALA A 399 0.95 -20.37 -34.73
N LYS A 400 1.52 -21.08 -35.72
CA LYS A 400 1.51 -22.54 -35.71
C LYS A 400 2.53 -23.07 -34.69
N PRO A 401 2.37 -24.30 -34.19
CA PRO A 401 3.34 -24.96 -33.31
C PRO A 401 4.78 -24.85 -33.84
N GLY A 402 5.69 -24.34 -33.01
CA GLY A 402 7.10 -24.19 -33.34
C GLY A 402 7.45 -22.98 -34.22
N GLN A 403 6.48 -22.09 -34.52
CA GLN A 403 6.75 -20.88 -35.30
C GLN A 403 7.22 -19.72 -34.41
N LYS A 404 8.23 -19.00 -34.90
CA LYS A 404 8.67 -17.70 -34.38
C LYS A 404 7.94 -16.57 -35.10
N ILE A 405 7.15 -15.82 -34.34
CA ILE A 405 6.38 -14.66 -34.79
C ILE A 405 6.98 -13.39 -34.16
N ALA A 406 7.40 -12.44 -35.00
CA ALA A 406 7.89 -11.14 -34.56
C ALA A 406 6.85 -10.04 -34.75
N PHE A 407 6.70 -9.14 -33.79
CA PHE A 407 5.87 -7.94 -33.86
C PHE A 407 6.75 -6.70 -34.09
N VAL A 408 6.47 -5.96 -35.16
CA VAL A 408 7.19 -4.74 -35.54
C VAL A 408 6.19 -3.60 -35.75
N GLY A 409 6.53 -2.38 -35.34
CA GLY A 409 5.66 -1.21 -35.51
C GLY A 409 5.99 -0.09 -34.54
N SER A 410 5.36 1.08 -34.71
CA SER A 410 5.56 2.27 -33.88
C SER A 410 5.23 2.03 -32.40
N THR A 411 5.73 2.92 -31.53
CA THR A 411 5.30 2.95 -30.12
C THR A 411 3.78 3.18 -30.08
N GLY A 412 3.07 2.41 -29.26
CA GLY A 412 1.59 2.48 -29.20
C GLY A 412 0.83 1.74 -30.30
N ALA A 413 1.49 1.03 -31.21
CA ALA A 413 0.81 0.23 -32.26
C ALA A 413 0.04 -1.01 -31.74
N GLY A 414 0.21 -1.37 -30.45
CA GLY A 414 -0.50 -2.50 -29.82
C GLY A 414 0.33 -3.76 -29.58
N LYS A 415 1.65 -3.75 -29.84
CA LYS A 415 2.57 -4.92 -29.70
C LYS A 415 2.48 -5.59 -28.32
N THR A 416 2.75 -4.83 -27.25
CA THR A 416 2.67 -5.30 -25.85
C THR A 416 1.24 -5.68 -25.45
N THR A 417 0.23 -5.05 -26.07
CA THR A 417 -1.17 -5.36 -25.77
C THR A 417 -1.55 -6.75 -26.26
N ILE A 418 -1.07 -7.18 -27.43
CA ILE A 418 -1.30 -8.54 -27.94
C ILE A 418 -0.74 -9.57 -26.94
N VAL A 419 0.49 -9.35 -26.47
CA VAL A 419 1.14 -10.22 -25.49
C VAL A 419 0.35 -10.30 -24.18
N ASN A 420 -0.14 -9.17 -23.67
CA ASN A 420 -0.94 -9.14 -22.44
C ASN A 420 -2.27 -9.91 -22.57
N LEU A 421 -2.86 -9.94 -23.78
CA LEU A 421 -4.08 -10.70 -24.06
C LEU A 421 -3.84 -12.21 -24.14
N ILE A 422 -2.67 -12.66 -24.62
CA ILE A 422 -2.31 -14.10 -24.63
C ILE A 422 -2.25 -14.64 -23.20
N ASN A 423 -1.66 -13.88 -22.27
CA ASN A 423 -1.58 -14.24 -20.85
C ASN A 423 -2.89 -14.04 -20.06
N ARG A 424 -3.95 -13.54 -20.74
CA ARG A 424 -5.23 -13.18 -20.13
C ARG A 424 -5.05 -12.27 -18.90
N PHE A 425 -4.13 -11.30 -18.97
CA PHE A 425 -4.08 -10.20 -17.99
C PHE A 425 -5.24 -9.22 -18.17
N TYR A 426 -5.81 -9.21 -19.37
CA TYR A 426 -6.96 -8.42 -19.77
C TYR A 426 -7.92 -9.28 -20.58
N ASP A 427 -9.22 -9.11 -20.37
CA ASP A 427 -10.24 -9.75 -21.21
C ASP A 427 -10.55 -8.89 -22.45
N ILE A 428 -10.79 -9.56 -23.57
CA ILE A 428 -11.14 -8.93 -24.85
C ILE A 428 -12.58 -8.39 -24.86
N GLN A 429 -12.81 -7.31 -25.61
CA GLN A 429 -14.15 -6.72 -25.77
C GLN A 429 -14.99 -7.46 -26.82
N SER A 430 -14.35 -7.94 -27.89
CA SER A 430 -14.97 -8.73 -28.97
C SER A 430 -13.92 -9.60 -29.68
N GLY A 431 -14.38 -10.60 -30.43
CA GLY A 431 -13.54 -11.60 -31.09
C GLY A 431 -13.27 -12.82 -30.21
N THR A 432 -12.34 -13.69 -30.64
CA THR A 432 -11.92 -14.88 -29.89
C THR A 432 -10.41 -15.05 -29.95
N ILE A 433 -9.82 -15.52 -28.85
CA ILE A 433 -8.42 -15.96 -28.79
C ILE A 433 -8.44 -17.42 -28.41
N THR A 434 -7.80 -18.26 -29.22
CA THR A 434 -7.77 -19.70 -29.01
C THR A 434 -6.34 -20.19 -28.82
N TYR A 435 -6.18 -21.16 -27.93
CA TYR A 435 -4.94 -21.90 -27.68
C TYR A 435 -5.24 -23.39 -27.89
N ASP A 436 -4.60 -24.01 -28.88
CA ASP A 436 -4.81 -25.39 -29.33
C ASP A 436 -6.28 -25.67 -29.70
N GLY A 437 -6.98 -24.62 -30.16
CA GLY A 437 -8.40 -24.65 -30.55
C GLY A 437 -9.39 -24.38 -29.42
N ILE A 438 -8.92 -24.19 -28.18
CA ILE A 438 -9.74 -23.89 -26.99
C ILE A 438 -9.75 -22.39 -26.76
N ASP A 439 -10.89 -21.76 -26.50
CA ASP A 439 -10.92 -20.35 -26.12
C ASP A 439 -10.18 -20.14 -24.78
N VAL A 440 -9.27 -19.16 -24.73
CA VAL A 440 -8.51 -18.84 -23.52
C VAL A 440 -9.39 -18.46 -22.33
N LYS A 441 -10.65 -18.06 -22.57
CA LYS A 441 -11.65 -17.80 -21.51
C LYS A 441 -12.10 -19.07 -20.79
N ASP A 442 -12.09 -20.20 -21.48
CA ASP A 442 -12.52 -21.50 -20.95
C ASP A 442 -11.38 -22.22 -20.22
N ILE A 443 -10.14 -21.73 -20.32
CA ILE A 443 -8.96 -22.26 -19.63
C ILE A 443 -8.78 -21.56 -18.28
N GLU A 444 -8.52 -22.34 -17.23
CA GLU A 444 -8.18 -21.82 -15.91
C GLU A 444 -6.90 -20.98 -16.00
N LYS A 445 -6.90 -19.78 -15.40
CA LYS A 445 -5.83 -18.79 -15.59
C LYS A 445 -4.48 -19.28 -15.08
N ASP A 446 -4.46 -20.00 -13.97
CA ASP A 446 -3.23 -20.55 -13.40
C ASP A 446 -2.59 -21.58 -14.35
N ASP A 447 -3.41 -22.43 -14.97
CA ASP A 447 -2.95 -23.43 -15.94
C ASP A 447 -2.57 -22.82 -17.30
N LEU A 448 -3.31 -21.79 -17.75
CA LEU A 448 -2.93 -20.99 -18.91
C LEU A 448 -1.54 -20.37 -18.69
N ARG A 449 -1.32 -19.70 -17.56
CA ARG A 449 -0.05 -19.03 -17.24
C ARG A 449 1.09 -20.03 -17.02
N ARG A 450 0.80 -21.23 -16.50
CA ARG A 450 1.77 -22.32 -16.37
C ARG A 450 2.21 -22.90 -17.72
N SER A 451 1.34 -22.83 -18.73
CA SER A 451 1.64 -23.31 -20.09
C SER A 451 2.48 -22.33 -20.94
N LEU A 452 2.80 -21.15 -20.41
CA LEU A 452 3.52 -20.07 -21.10
C LEU A 452 4.75 -19.66 -20.28
N ALA A 453 5.80 -19.15 -20.93
CA ALA A 453 6.85 -18.38 -20.26
C ALA A 453 6.94 -16.98 -20.87
N MET A 454 7.22 -15.99 -20.04
CA MET A 454 7.40 -14.60 -20.46
C MET A 454 8.74 -14.07 -19.95
N VAL A 455 9.49 -13.45 -20.84
CA VAL A 455 10.67 -12.63 -20.52
C VAL A 455 10.29 -11.19 -20.83
N ILE A 456 10.11 -10.40 -19.78
CA ILE A 456 9.68 -9.00 -19.87
C ILE A 456 10.87 -8.05 -20.04
N GLN A 457 10.57 -6.86 -20.57
CA GLN A 457 11.53 -5.79 -20.81
C GLN A 457 12.29 -5.39 -19.53
N ASP A 458 11.55 -5.02 -18.48
CA ASP A 458 12.08 -4.66 -17.17
C ASP A 458 12.08 -5.88 -16.25
N THR A 459 13.23 -6.54 -16.13
CA THR A 459 13.34 -7.79 -15.37
C THR A 459 13.22 -7.58 -13.88
N HIS A 460 12.31 -8.32 -13.23
CA HIS A 460 12.18 -8.35 -11.78
C HIS A 460 12.86 -9.59 -11.18
N LEU A 461 13.74 -9.37 -10.20
CA LEU A 461 14.45 -10.41 -9.45
C LEU A 461 14.10 -10.27 -7.97
N PHE A 462 13.67 -11.38 -7.37
CA PHE A 462 13.31 -11.38 -5.95
C PHE A 462 14.57 -11.31 -5.07
N THR A 463 14.42 -10.71 -3.89
CA THR A 463 15.43 -10.82 -2.83
C THR A 463 15.57 -12.29 -2.43
N GLY A 464 16.74 -12.87 -2.64
CA GLY A 464 17.02 -14.30 -2.50
C GLY A 464 18.27 -14.71 -3.26
N THR A 465 18.61 -16.00 -3.30
CA THR A 465 19.79 -16.44 -4.06
C THR A 465 19.54 -16.41 -5.57
N ILE A 466 20.61 -16.44 -6.37
CA ILE A 466 20.49 -16.63 -7.82
C ILE A 466 19.80 -17.97 -8.13
N ALA A 467 20.13 -19.03 -7.38
CA ALA A 467 19.47 -20.33 -7.50
C ALA A 467 17.96 -20.24 -7.29
N ASP A 468 17.51 -19.54 -6.24
CA ASP A 468 16.08 -19.39 -5.94
C ASP A 468 15.35 -18.58 -7.02
N ASN A 469 16.01 -17.56 -7.57
CA ASN A 469 15.46 -16.75 -8.65
C ASN A 469 15.28 -17.54 -9.96
N ILE A 470 16.19 -18.47 -10.27
CA ILE A 470 16.04 -19.39 -11.41
C ILE A 470 14.96 -20.43 -11.07
N ARG A 471 14.99 -21.01 -9.86
CA ARG A 471 13.99 -21.99 -9.37
C ARG A 471 12.57 -21.44 -9.38
N TYR A 472 12.36 -20.13 -9.37
CA TYR A 472 11.02 -19.54 -9.50
C TYR A 472 10.25 -20.02 -10.75
N GLY A 473 10.95 -20.35 -11.86
CA GLY A 473 10.31 -20.92 -13.05
C GLY A 473 9.82 -22.36 -12.88
N LYS A 474 10.37 -23.10 -11.92
CA LYS A 474 10.01 -24.48 -11.57
C LYS A 474 10.41 -24.75 -10.11
N LEU A 475 9.46 -24.59 -9.19
CA LEU A 475 9.71 -24.56 -7.74
C LEU A 475 10.33 -25.85 -7.17
N ASP A 476 10.11 -26.97 -7.84
CA ASP A 476 10.63 -28.29 -7.49
C ASP A 476 11.89 -28.68 -8.29
N ALA A 477 12.54 -27.71 -8.96
CA ALA A 477 13.73 -27.97 -9.74
C ALA A 477 14.95 -28.33 -8.89
N THR A 478 15.66 -29.36 -9.34
CA THR A 478 16.94 -29.78 -8.76
C THR A 478 18.06 -28.79 -9.08
N TYR A 479 19.15 -28.84 -8.31
CA TYR A 479 20.31 -27.98 -8.56
C TYR A 479 20.95 -28.23 -9.94
N GLU A 480 20.88 -29.47 -10.44
CA GLU A 480 21.38 -29.81 -11.78
C GLU A 480 20.55 -29.15 -12.88
N GLU A 481 19.21 -29.19 -12.76
CA GLU A 481 18.31 -28.50 -13.69
C GLU A 481 18.52 -26.97 -13.69
N ILE A 482 18.77 -26.39 -12.50
CA ILE A 482 19.08 -24.95 -12.37
C ILE A 482 20.36 -24.61 -13.13
N ARG A 483 21.41 -25.43 -12.98
CA ARG A 483 22.70 -25.22 -13.66
C ARG A 483 22.57 -25.44 -15.17
N GLU A 484 21.79 -26.41 -15.61
CA GLU A 484 21.52 -26.66 -17.02
C GLU A 484 20.77 -25.47 -17.65
N ALA A 485 19.73 -24.96 -16.99
CA ALA A 485 18.99 -23.78 -17.44
C ALA A 485 19.89 -22.53 -17.52
N ALA A 486 20.77 -22.33 -16.54
CA ALA A 486 21.74 -21.24 -16.56
C ALA A 486 22.77 -21.38 -17.68
N LYS A 487 23.16 -22.60 -18.09
CA LYS A 487 24.03 -22.83 -19.25
C LYS A 487 23.33 -22.52 -20.55
N ILE A 488 22.08 -22.98 -20.73
CA ILE A 488 21.25 -22.68 -21.90
C ILE A 488 21.12 -21.16 -22.09
N ALA A 489 20.90 -20.43 -20.99
CA ALA A 489 20.78 -18.98 -20.99
C ALA A 489 22.13 -18.23 -21.05
N ASN A 490 23.27 -18.90 -21.18
CA ASN A 490 24.63 -18.31 -21.09
C ASN A 490 24.95 -17.57 -19.77
N ALA A 491 24.17 -17.79 -18.71
CA ALA A 491 24.31 -17.17 -17.40
C ALA A 491 25.38 -17.84 -16.51
N ASP A 492 25.61 -19.15 -16.66
CA ASP A 492 26.53 -19.95 -15.82
C ASP A 492 27.94 -19.33 -15.72
N SER A 493 28.42 -18.74 -16.82
CA SER A 493 29.76 -18.17 -16.91
C SER A 493 30.01 -16.97 -16.01
N PHE A 494 29.01 -16.11 -15.79
CA PHE A 494 29.15 -14.97 -14.87
C PHE A 494 28.77 -15.36 -13.45
N ILE A 495 27.78 -16.25 -13.29
CA ILE A 495 27.34 -16.73 -11.97
C ILE A 495 28.52 -17.39 -11.26
N THR A 496 29.26 -18.27 -11.93
CA THR A 496 30.43 -18.96 -11.37
C THR A 496 31.61 -18.04 -11.01
N ARG A 497 31.64 -16.81 -11.54
CA ARG A 497 32.66 -15.80 -11.19
C ARG A 497 32.28 -14.97 -9.97
N LEU A 498 31.02 -15.04 -9.52
CA LEU A 498 30.59 -14.38 -8.29
C LEU A 498 31.19 -15.11 -7.07
N PRO A 499 31.50 -14.39 -5.98
CA PRO A 499 32.13 -14.97 -4.80
C PRO A 499 31.38 -16.18 -4.20
N GLN A 500 30.06 -16.20 -4.32
CA GLN A 500 29.19 -17.27 -3.79
C GLN A 500 28.51 -18.09 -4.90
N GLY A 501 28.91 -17.91 -6.16
CA GLY A 501 28.31 -18.66 -7.26
C GLY A 501 26.79 -18.49 -7.34
N TYR A 502 26.07 -19.61 -7.41
CA TYR A 502 24.60 -19.67 -7.43
C TYR A 502 23.94 -19.28 -6.10
N ASP A 503 24.67 -19.33 -4.99
CA ASP A 503 24.18 -18.95 -3.66
C ASP A 503 24.32 -17.44 -3.40
N THR A 504 24.81 -16.67 -4.39
CA THR A 504 24.94 -15.22 -4.27
C THR A 504 23.58 -14.59 -3.98
N MET A 505 23.50 -13.86 -2.86
CA MET A 505 22.30 -13.14 -2.47
C MET A 505 22.07 -11.92 -3.37
N LEU A 506 20.88 -11.85 -3.94
CA LEU A 506 20.36 -10.69 -4.67
C LEU A 506 19.48 -9.85 -3.73
N THR A 507 19.59 -8.54 -3.84
CA THR A 507 18.78 -7.57 -3.09
C THR A 507 18.32 -6.46 -4.02
N ALA A 508 17.17 -5.83 -3.71
CA ALA A 508 16.66 -4.65 -4.43
C ALA A 508 16.65 -4.85 -5.96
N ASP A 509 15.94 -5.87 -6.43
CA ASP A 509 15.82 -6.22 -7.87
C ASP A 509 17.15 -6.48 -8.58
N GLY A 510 18.11 -7.04 -7.83
CA GLY A 510 19.45 -7.35 -8.33
C GLY A 510 20.25 -6.10 -8.65
N SER A 511 20.19 -5.07 -7.79
CA SER A 511 20.96 -3.82 -7.94
C SER A 511 22.48 -4.05 -7.98
N ASN A 512 22.94 -5.21 -7.52
CA ASN A 512 24.32 -5.68 -7.57
C ASN A 512 24.72 -6.32 -8.92
N LEU A 513 23.81 -6.42 -9.89
CA LEU A 513 24.04 -6.99 -11.22
C LEU A 513 23.88 -5.94 -12.32
N SER A 514 24.58 -6.15 -13.43
CA SER A 514 24.36 -5.34 -14.64
C SER A 514 22.99 -5.65 -15.26
N GLN A 515 22.43 -4.72 -16.03
CA GLN A 515 21.15 -4.92 -16.72
C GLN A 515 21.15 -6.20 -17.57
N GLY A 516 22.21 -6.43 -18.35
CA GLY A 516 22.31 -7.64 -19.17
C GLY A 516 22.44 -8.93 -18.35
N GLN A 517 23.11 -8.90 -17.18
CA GLN A 517 23.14 -10.05 -16.27
C GLN A 517 21.75 -10.39 -15.72
N ARG A 518 20.96 -9.37 -15.35
CA ARG A 518 19.57 -9.56 -14.91
C ARG A 518 18.70 -10.18 -16.01
N GLN A 519 18.91 -9.78 -17.25
CA GLN A 519 18.24 -10.36 -18.42
C GLN A 519 18.61 -11.82 -18.65
N LEU A 520 19.90 -12.19 -18.55
CA LEU A 520 20.33 -13.58 -18.63
C LEU A 520 19.68 -14.45 -17.52
N LEU A 521 19.50 -13.92 -16.31
CA LEU A 521 18.79 -14.63 -15.24
C LEU A 521 17.30 -14.79 -15.53
N ALA A 522 16.64 -13.79 -16.12
CA ALA A 522 15.25 -13.90 -16.55
C ALA A 522 15.08 -14.96 -17.66
N ILE A 523 16.03 -15.02 -18.60
CA ILE A 523 16.09 -16.07 -19.64
C ILE A 523 16.28 -17.45 -19.01
N ALA A 524 17.18 -17.59 -18.03
CA ALA A 524 17.37 -18.85 -17.30
C ALA A 524 16.10 -19.31 -16.56
N ARG A 525 15.36 -18.36 -15.96
CA ARG A 525 14.06 -18.60 -15.31
C ARG A 525 13.00 -19.07 -16.32
N ALA A 526 12.98 -18.54 -17.53
CA ALA A 526 12.10 -19.02 -18.59
C ALA A 526 12.56 -20.39 -19.15
N ALA A 527 13.87 -20.63 -19.22
CA ALA A 527 14.45 -21.87 -19.73
C ALA A 527 14.06 -23.09 -18.87
N ILE A 528 14.10 -22.95 -17.54
CA ILE A 528 13.82 -24.06 -16.61
C ILE A 528 12.35 -24.50 -16.62
N ALA A 529 11.43 -23.58 -16.93
CA ALA A 529 9.99 -23.88 -17.00
C ALA A 529 9.63 -24.77 -18.20
N LYS A 530 10.43 -24.73 -19.28
CA LYS A 530 10.23 -25.48 -20.54
C LYS A 530 8.79 -25.47 -21.14
N PRO A 531 8.05 -24.33 -21.15
CA PRO A 531 6.73 -24.31 -21.78
C PRO A 531 6.82 -24.30 -23.32
N PRO A 532 5.80 -24.79 -24.04
CA PRO A 532 5.79 -24.83 -25.50
C PRO A 532 5.57 -23.46 -26.16
N VAL A 533 5.04 -22.48 -25.43
CA VAL A 533 4.91 -21.10 -25.89
C VAL A 533 5.77 -20.16 -25.06
N LEU A 534 6.52 -19.31 -25.74
CA LEU A 534 7.45 -18.35 -25.16
C LEU A 534 7.12 -16.95 -25.66
N ILE A 535 7.10 -15.98 -24.75
CA ILE A 535 6.89 -14.57 -25.02
C ILE A 535 8.16 -13.82 -24.64
N LEU A 536 8.73 -13.08 -25.58
CA LEU A 536 9.95 -12.31 -25.41
C LEU A 536 9.66 -10.84 -25.72
N ASP A 537 9.83 -9.97 -24.72
CA ASP A 537 9.74 -8.53 -24.86
C ASP A 537 11.15 -7.91 -24.79
N GLU A 538 11.69 -7.53 -25.95
CA GLU A 538 13.11 -7.20 -26.08
C GLU A 538 13.43 -5.75 -25.64
N ALA A 539 14.09 -5.58 -24.47
CA ALA A 539 14.94 -4.41 -24.23
C ALA A 539 16.41 -4.79 -24.27
N THR A 540 17.04 -4.47 -25.38
CA THR A 540 18.50 -4.47 -25.52
C THR A 540 19.05 -3.04 -25.44
N SER A 541 18.26 -2.04 -25.01
CA SER A 541 18.72 -0.67 -24.82
C SER A 541 19.70 -0.57 -23.64
N SER A 542 20.84 0.07 -23.85
CA SER A 542 21.87 0.34 -22.81
C SER A 542 22.68 -0.87 -22.32
N ILE A 543 22.85 -1.90 -23.15
CA ILE A 543 23.69 -3.08 -22.85
C ILE A 543 24.99 -3.04 -23.70
N ASP A 544 26.10 -3.53 -23.14
CA ASP A 544 27.36 -3.65 -23.88
C ASP A 544 27.29 -4.76 -24.94
N THR A 545 28.01 -4.59 -26.05
CA THR A 545 27.96 -5.48 -27.23
C THR A 545 28.33 -6.94 -26.90
N ARG A 546 29.15 -7.18 -25.87
CA ARG A 546 29.54 -8.55 -25.49
C ARG A 546 28.40 -9.25 -24.76
N THR A 547 27.79 -8.59 -23.79
CA THR A 547 26.65 -9.13 -23.04
C THR A 547 25.43 -9.28 -23.96
N GLU A 548 25.26 -8.36 -24.90
CA GLU A 548 24.21 -8.45 -25.93
C GLU A 548 24.27 -9.76 -26.73
N ARG A 549 25.45 -10.13 -27.25
CA ARG A 549 25.61 -11.42 -27.97
C ARG A 549 25.30 -12.64 -27.10
N LEU A 550 25.63 -12.58 -25.80
CA LEU A 550 25.30 -13.67 -24.88
C LEU A 550 23.79 -13.81 -24.68
N ILE A 551 23.09 -12.67 -24.62
CA ILE A 551 21.63 -12.59 -24.51
C ILE A 551 20.99 -13.12 -25.79
N GLU A 552 21.42 -12.68 -26.97
CA GLU A 552 20.90 -13.17 -28.26
C GLU A 552 21.07 -14.70 -28.38
N ASN A 553 22.27 -15.22 -28.11
CA ASN A 553 22.52 -16.66 -28.13
C ASN A 553 21.67 -17.42 -27.10
N GLY A 554 21.47 -16.83 -25.91
CA GLY A 554 20.62 -17.40 -24.87
C GLY A 554 19.15 -17.42 -25.27
N MET A 555 18.66 -16.38 -25.94
CA MET A 555 17.31 -16.34 -26.51
C MET A 555 17.15 -17.38 -27.61
N ASP A 556 18.07 -17.45 -28.57
CA ASP A 556 18.00 -18.43 -29.67
C ASP A 556 17.96 -19.87 -29.14
N ALA A 557 18.75 -20.19 -28.12
CA ALA A 557 18.76 -21.51 -27.49
C ALA A 557 17.43 -21.89 -26.81
N ILE A 558 16.70 -20.92 -26.23
CA ILE A 558 15.39 -21.20 -25.60
C ILE A 558 14.23 -21.18 -26.60
N MET A 559 14.43 -20.61 -27.79
CA MET A 559 13.40 -20.52 -28.84
C MET A 559 13.24 -21.82 -29.65
N GLU A 560 14.25 -22.69 -29.66
CA GLU A 560 14.25 -23.90 -30.48
C GLU A 560 13.11 -24.87 -30.10
N GLY A 561 12.31 -25.27 -31.10
CA GLY A 561 11.21 -26.22 -30.94
C GLY A 561 9.96 -25.67 -30.23
N ARG A 562 9.87 -24.35 -30.03
CA ARG A 562 8.76 -23.69 -29.32
C ARG A 562 8.04 -22.68 -30.21
N THR A 563 6.77 -22.43 -29.93
CA THR A 563 6.07 -21.28 -30.51
C THR A 563 6.52 -20.02 -29.79
N VAL A 564 7.03 -19.03 -30.52
CA VAL A 564 7.64 -17.85 -29.91
C VAL A 564 6.96 -16.58 -30.41
N PHE A 565 6.57 -15.71 -29.48
CA PHE A 565 6.13 -14.36 -29.75
C PHE A 565 7.23 -13.39 -29.32
N VAL A 566 7.75 -12.61 -30.27
CA VAL A 566 8.82 -11.65 -29.99
C VAL A 566 8.35 -10.24 -30.30
N ILE A 567 8.40 -9.35 -29.31
CA ILE A 567 8.27 -7.91 -29.53
C ILE A 567 9.67 -7.41 -29.85
N ALA A 568 9.90 -7.08 -31.11
CA ALA A 568 11.23 -6.73 -31.57
C ALA A 568 11.46 -5.22 -31.53
N HIS A 569 12.59 -4.83 -30.94
CA HIS A 569 13.14 -3.47 -31.02
C HIS A 569 14.44 -3.43 -31.83
N ARG A 570 15.03 -4.59 -32.13
CA ARG A 570 16.21 -4.73 -32.99
C ARG A 570 15.93 -5.60 -34.20
N LEU A 571 16.63 -5.25 -35.27
CA LEU A 571 16.51 -5.94 -36.55
C LEU A 571 17.06 -7.37 -36.51
N SER A 572 18.10 -7.64 -35.71
CA SER A 572 18.71 -8.97 -35.57
C SER A 572 17.68 -10.02 -35.15
N THR A 573 16.81 -9.66 -34.20
CA THR A 573 15.77 -10.53 -33.65
C THR A 573 14.65 -10.84 -34.65
N VAL A 574 14.33 -9.86 -35.51
CA VAL A 574 13.26 -9.97 -36.52
C VAL A 574 13.69 -10.87 -37.69
N ARG A 575 14.94 -10.77 -38.13
CA ARG A 575 15.44 -11.39 -39.37
C ARG A 575 15.23 -12.91 -39.42
N ASN A 576 15.41 -13.59 -38.29
CA ASN A 576 15.28 -15.05 -38.18
C ASN A 576 13.85 -15.51 -37.82
N SER A 577 12.84 -14.67 -37.99
CA SER A 577 11.44 -15.02 -37.65
C SER A 577 10.74 -15.69 -38.83
N ASN A 578 9.92 -16.70 -38.56
CA ASN A 578 9.16 -17.38 -39.60
C ASN A 578 8.06 -16.49 -40.19
N ALA A 579 7.48 -15.61 -39.36
CA ALA A 579 6.60 -14.56 -39.83
C ALA A 579 6.79 -13.29 -38.99
N ILE A 580 6.72 -12.15 -39.67
CA ILE A 580 6.81 -10.82 -39.10
C ILE A 580 5.45 -10.16 -39.29
N MET A 581 4.90 -9.63 -38.21
CA MET A 581 3.62 -8.93 -38.17
C MET A 581 3.89 -7.44 -38.01
N VAL A 582 3.58 -6.67 -39.04
CA VAL A 582 3.73 -5.20 -39.00
C VAL A 582 2.43 -4.60 -38.49
N LEU A 583 2.50 -3.95 -37.34
CA LEU A 583 1.38 -3.34 -36.64
C LEU A 583 1.42 -1.82 -36.77
N GLU A 584 0.28 -1.24 -37.10
CA GLU A 584 0.10 0.21 -37.12
C GLU A 584 -1.33 0.55 -36.69
N LYS A 585 -1.47 1.52 -35.76
CA LYS A 585 -2.77 1.97 -35.22
C LYS A 585 -3.70 0.84 -34.75
N GLY A 586 -3.16 -0.27 -34.26
CA GLY A 586 -3.95 -1.39 -33.74
C GLY A 586 -4.45 -2.38 -34.78
N GLU A 587 -3.92 -2.32 -36.01
CA GLU A 587 -4.25 -3.22 -37.11
C GLU A 587 -2.97 -3.88 -37.67
N VAL A 588 -3.11 -5.10 -38.23
CA VAL A 588 -2.01 -5.78 -38.92
C VAL A 588 -2.04 -5.35 -40.37
N ILE A 589 -1.00 -4.63 -40.82
CA ILE A 589 -0.91 -4.15 -42.22
C ILE A 589 -0.20 -5.18 -43.09
N GLU A 590 0.88 -5.77 -42.60
CA GLU A 590 1.71 -6.68 -43.38
C GLU A 590 2.03 -7.94 -42.56
N ARG A 591 2.13 -9.05 -43.28
CA ARG A 591 2.57 -10.33 -42.75
C ARG A 591 3.39 -11.05 -43.81
N GLY A 592 4.58 -11.51 -43.43
CA GLY A 592 5.43 -12.32 -44.29
C GLY A 592 6.74 -12.67 -43.60
N SER A 593 7.60 -13.40 -44.30
CA SER A 593 9.00 -13.55 -43.90
C SER A 593 9.78 -12.25 -44.14
N HIS A 594 11.01 -12.18 -43.62
CA HIS A 594 11.88 -11.01 -43.81
C HIS A 594 12.07 -10.68 -45.30
N ASP A 595 12.36 -11.69 -46.11
CA ASP A 595 12.65 -11.52 -47.53
C ASP A 595 11.37 -11.14 -48.31
N GLU A 596 10.23 -11.78 -48.00
CA GLU A 596 8.92 -11.46 -48.60
C GLU A 596 8.51 -10.00 -48.35
N LEU A 597 8.68 -9.51 -47.12
CA LEU A 597 8.30 -8.14 -46.77
C LEU A 597 9.24 -7.09 -47.38
N LEU A 598 10.51 -7.43 -47.60
CA LEU A 598 11.44 -6.56 -48.31
C LEU A 598 11.10 -6.45 -49.80
N GLU A 599 10.71 -7.55 -50.43
CA GLU A 599 10.27 -7.54 -51.84
C GLU A 599 8.99 -6.72 -52.05
N GLN A 600 8.06 -6.75 -51.08
CA GLN A 600 6.83 -5.96 -51.11
C GLN A 600 7.06 -4.44 -51.04
N LYS A 601 8.25 -4.00 -50.59
CA LYS A 601 8.63 -2.58 -50.44
C LYS A 601 7.59 -1.74 -49.67
N GLY A 602 6.90 -2.38 -48.73
CA GLY A 602 5.86 -1.78 -47.92
C GLY A 602 6.39 -1.04 -46.68
N ARG A 603 5.58 -0.99 -45.62
CA ARG A 603 5.90 -0.34 -44.35
C ARG A 603 7.10 -0.99 -43.67
N TYR A 604 7.22 -2.32 -43.72
CA TYR A 604 8.40 -3.01 -43.21
C TYR A 604 9.70 -2.54 -43.88
N TYR A 605 9.68 -2.40 -45.21
CA TYR A 605 10.85 -1.96 -45.97
C TYR A 605 11.26 -0.52 -45.61
N GLN A 606 10.29 0.37 -45.38
CA GLN A 606 10.57 1.74 -44.94
C GLN A 606 11.23 1.78 -43.56
N LEU A 607 10.74 0.95 -42.63
CA LEU A 607 11.35 0.79 -41.30
C LEU A 607 12.76 0.18 -41.39
N TYR A 608 12.95 -0.78 -42.29
CA TYR A 608 14.23 -1.45 -42.51
C TYR A 608 15.29 -0.51 -43.11
N THR A 609 14.90 0.31 -44.10
CA THR A 609 15.82 1.21 -44.81
C THR A 609 16.11 2.51 -44.06
N GLY A 610 15.52 2.73 -42.89
CA GLY A 610 15.70 3.96 -42.11
C GLY A 610 15.07 5.20 -42.76
N GLN A 611 14.17 5.03 -43.74
CA GLN A 611 13.41 6.15 -44.30
C GLN A 611 12.34 6.67 -43.32
N PHE A 612 12.01 5.87 -42.30
CA PHE A 612 11.12 6.22 -41.20
C PHE A 612 11.78 5.75 -39.90
N GLU A 613 12.01 6.66 -38.96
CA GLU A 613 12.33 6.29 -37.58
C GLU A 613 11.03 6.02 -36.81
N LEU A 614 11.09 5.03 -35.91
CA LEU A 614 9.99 4.73 -34.99
C LEU A 614 10.02 5.80 -33.90
N ASP A 615 9.13 6.81 -33.98
CA ASP A 615 8.89 7.76 -32.90
C ASP A 615 8.31 7.09 -31.63
#